data_AF-A0AA50DYQ3-F1
#
_entry.id   AF-A0AA50DYQ3-F1
#
_cell.length_a   1.000
_cell.length_b   1.000
_cell.length_c   1.000
_cell.angle_alpha   90.00
_cell.angle_beta   90.00
_cell.angle_gamma   90.00
#
_symmetry.space_group_name_H-M   'P 1'
#
loop_
_entity.id
_entity.type
_entity.pdbx_description
1 polymer ?
#
loop_
_entity_poly.entity_id
_entity_poly.type
_entity_poly.pdbx_seq_one_letter_code
_entity_poly.pdbx_strand_id
1 'polypeptide(L)' 'MTQSIQSLHVRRFKGISNASFDVSSMTVLIGANNAGKSTLAQLIHFTIGLLQAVTLAGRWGNQNLISISLSPQKVFEKF' A
#
# COMPACT_ATOMS: atom_id res chain seq x y z
N MET A 1 9.25 19.60 3.93
CA MET A 1 7.90 19.42 3.35
C MET A 1 7.52 17.96 3.49
N THR A 2 6.54 17.62 4.32
CA THR A 2 6.07 16.24 4.50
C THR A 2 5.01 15.96 3.44
N GLN A 3 5.29 15.05 2.50
CA GLN A 3 4.30 14.64 1.52
C GLN A 3 3.29 13.71 2.19
N SER A 4 2.03 14.15 2.29
CA SER A 4 0.92 13.34 2.78
C SER A 4 0.34 12.51 1.65
N ILE A 5 -0.09 11.28 1.95
CA ILE A 5 -0.92 10.49 1.05
C ILE A 5 -2.26 11.23 0.88
N GLN A 6 -2.65 11.51 -0.37
CA GLN A 6 -3.90 12.22 -0.69
C GLN A 6 -5.02 11.26 -1.10
N SER A 7 -4.68 10.20 -1.82
CA SER A 7 -5.65 9.26 -2.37
C SER A 7 -5.10 7.85 -2.33
N LEU A 8 -5.98 6.88 -2.06
CA LEU A 8 -5.62 5.47 -2.07
C LEU A 8 -6.60 4.69 -2.94
N HIS A 9 -6.03 3.78 -3.73
CA HIS A 9 -6.80 2.98 -4.66
C HIS A 9 -6.31 1.52 -4.62
N VAL A 10 -7.19 0.64 -4.20
CA VAL A 10 -6.94 -0.80 -3.98
C VAL A 10 -7.71 -1.61 -4.99
N ARG A 11 -7.04 -2.57 -5.61
CA ARG A 11 -7.65 -3.54 -6.52
C ARG A 11 -7.18 -4.95 -6.20
N ARG A 12 -8.08 -5.93 -6.37
CA ARG A 12 -7.79 -7.37 -6.30
C ARG A 12 -7.03 -7.80 -5.03
N PHE A 13 -7.45 -7.30 -3.87
CA PHE A 13 -6.80 -7.63 -2.60
C PHE A 13 -7.80 -8.20 -1.60
N LYS A 14 -7.66 -9.49 -1.25
CA LYS A 14 -8.42 -10.19 -0.19
C LYS A 14 -9.90 -9.76 -0.07
N GLY A 15 -10.71 -10.05 -1.10
CA GLY A 15 -12.14 -9.73 -1.13
C GLY A 15 -12.48 -8.30 -1.58
N ILE A 16 -11.49 -7.41 -1.72
CA ILE A 16 -11.66 -6.08 -2.32
C ILE A 16 -11.46 -6.20 -3.83
N SER A 17 -12.55 -6.03 -4.60
CA SER A 17 -12.49 -5.99 -6.06
C SER A 17 -11.88 -4.67 -6.56
N ASN A 18 -12.44 -3.55 -6.11
CA ASN A 18 -12.00 -2.19 -6.42
C ASN A 18 -12.48 -1.24 -5.32
N ALA A 19 -11.57 -0.50 -4.70
CA ALA A 19 -11.89 0.54 -3.72
C ALA A 19 -11.00 1.75 -3.95
N SER A 20 -11.60 2.93 -4.11
CA SER A 20 -10.89 4.20 -4.22
C SER A 20 -11.45 5.16 -3.19
N PHE A 21 -10.58 5.83 -2.44
CA PHE A 21 -10.98 6.82 -1.46
C PHE A 21 -9.86 7.83 -1.21
N ASP A 22 -10.26 9.04 -0.87
CA ASP A 22 -9.33 10.10 -0.46
C ASP A 22 -8.96 9.91 1.00
N VAL A 23 -7.72 10.31 1.33
CA VAL A 23 -7.15 10.18 2.66
C VAL A 23 -6.91 11.58 3.20
N SER A 24 -7.38 11.81 4.42
CA SER A 24 -7.15 13.05 5.17
C SER A 24 -6.20 12.77 6.36
N SER A 25 -5.95 13.80 7.18
CA SER A 25 -5.18 13.65 8.42
C SER A 25 -5.75 12.58 9.37
N MET A 26 -7.05 12.29 9.28
CA MET A 26 -7.72 11.24 10.04
C MET A 26 -8.79 10.57 9.19
N THR A 27 -8.56 9.30 8.84
CA THR A 27 -9.52 8.48 8.09
C THR A 27 -10.06 7.36 8.98
N VAL A 28 -11.38 7.28 9.13
CA VAL A 28 -12.04 6.26 9.94
C VAL A 28 -12.68 5.21 9.03
N LEU A 29 -12.30 3.94 9.22
CA LEU A 29 -12.86 2.81 8.47
C LEU A 29 -14.00 2.17 9.26
N ILE A 30 -15.24 2.28 8.75
CA ILE A 30 -16.44 1.74 9.38
C ILE A 30 -17.04 0.62 8.53
N GLY A 31 -17.52 -0.45 9.16
CA GLY A 31 -18.16 -1.57 8.48
C GLY A 31 -18.31 -2.79 9.38
N ALA A 32 -19.01 -3.82 8.89
CA ALA A 32 -19.25 -5.06 9.63
C ALA A 32 -17.95 -5.80 10.02
N ASN A 33 -18.03 -6.69 11.02
CA ASN A 33 -16.93 -7.60 11.32
C ASN A 33 -16.59 -8.43 10.08
N ASN A 34 -15.29 -8.66 9.87
CA ASN A 34 -14.77 -9.34 8.69
C ASN A 34 -14.99 -8.64 7.33
N ALA A 35 -15.48 -7.38 7.32
CA ALA A 35 -15.63 -6.59 6.07
C ALA A 35 -14.30 -6.14 5.44
N GLY A 36 -13.15 -6.63 5.92
CA GLY A 36 -11.84 -6.30 5.35
C GLY A 36 -11.16 -5.04 5.89
N LYS A 37 -11.67 -4.43 6.98
CA LYS A 37 -11.07 -3.22 7.59
C LYS A 37 -9.62 -3.42 8.03
N SER A 38 -9.35 -4.45 8.84
CA SER A 38 -8.00 -4.79 9.31
C SER A 38 -7.10 -5.20 8.14
N THR A 39 -7.67 -5.90 7.16
CA THR A 39 -6.98 -6.30 5.94
C THR A 39 -6.53 -5.10 5.10
N LEU A 40 -7.39 -4.08 4.98
CA LEU A 40 -7.06 -2.82 4.31
C LEU A 40 -5.95 -2.07 5.07
N ALA A 41 -6.04 -1.97 6.40
CA ALA A 41 -5.00 -1.33 7.21
C ALA A 41 -3.64 -2.04 7.07
N GLN A 42 -3.64 -3.37 7.08
CA GLN A 42 -2.43 -4.19 6.87
C GLN A 42 -1.83 -3.97 5.48
N LEU A 43 -2.65 -3.86 4.44
CA LEU A 43 -2.18 -3.55 3.08
C LEU A 43 -1.48 -2.20 3.04
N ILE A 44 -2.11 -1.16 3.61
CA ILE A 44 -1.53 0.19 3.65
C ILE A 44 -0.18 0.17 4.35
N HIS A 45 -0.11 -0.48 5.52
CA HIS A 45 1.13 -0.61 6.28
C HIS A 45 2.23 -1.34 5.49
N PHE A 46 1.87 -2.46 4.85
CA PHE A 46 2.79 -3.20 3.99
C PHE A 46 3.31 -2.37 2.82
N THR A 47 2.44 -1.61 2.13
CA THR A 47 2.84 -0.74 1.02
C THR A 47 3.79 0.36 1.47
N ILE A 48 3.55 0.99 2.63
CA ILE A 48 4.46 2.00 3.18
C ILE A 48 5.83 1.37 3.48
N GLY A 49 5.87 0.22 4.13
CA GLY A 49 7.12 -0.51 4.39
C GLY A 49 7.85 -0.89 3.11
N LEU A 50 7.12 -1.31 2.06
CA LEU A 50 7.70 -1.62 0.76
C LEU A 50 8.32 -0.38 0.09
N LEU A 51 7.63 0.75 0.13
CA LEU A 51 8.15 2.01 -0.39
C LEU A 51 9.42 2.42 0.35
N GLN A 52 9.45 2.29 1.68
CA GLN A 52 10.66 2.54 2.48
C GLN A 52 11.80 1.59 2.12
N ALA A 53 11.51 0.29 1.90
CA ALA A 53 12.52 -0.68 1.49
C ALA A 53 13.10 -0.37 0.10
N VAL A 54 12.24 -0.02 -0.86
CA VAL A 54 12.67 0.42 -2.21
C VAL A 54 13.50 1.70 -2.13
N THR A 55 13.13 2.59 -1.21
CA THR A 55 13.86 3.83 -0.94
C THR A 55 15.28 3.55 -0.50
N LEU A 56 15.42 2.67 0.50
CA LEU A 56 16.70 2.26 1.04
C LEU A 56 17.56 1.51 0.02
N ALA A 57 16.92 0.72 -0.85
CA ALA A 57 17.61 -0.02 -1.91
C ALA A 57 18.06 0.86 -3.09
N GLY A 58 17.74 2.16 -3.11
CA GLY A 58 18.08 3.06 -4.21
C GLY A 58 17.38 2.71 -5.53
N ARG A 59 16.27 1.95 -5.48
CA ARG A 59 15.55 1.45 -6.66
C ARG A 59 14.39 2.36 -7.07
N TRP A 60 14.47 3.65 -6.74
CA TRP A 60 13.51 4.64 -7.24
C TRP A 60 13.56 4.63 -8.76
N GLY A 61 12.43 4.36 -9.40
CA GLY A 61 12.27 4.55 -10.84
C GLY A 61 12.43 6.02 -11.23
N ASN A 62 12.27 6.32 -12.52
CA ASN A 62 12.32 7.70 -13.01
C ASN A 62 11.33 8.60 -12.25
N GLN A 63 11.75 9.83 -11.94
CA GLN A 63 11.47 10.59 -10.71
C GLN A 63 9.99 10.92 -10.38
N ASN A 64 9.04 10.57 -11.24
CA ASN A 64 7.63 10.96 -11.08
C ASN A 64 6.65 9.78 -10.90
N LEU A 65 7.03 8.54 -11.26
CA LEU A 65 6.13 7.39 -11.18
C LEU A 65 6.89 6.14 -10.72
N ILE A 66 6.57 5.67 -9.52
CA ILE A 66 7.12 4.43 -8.96
C ILE A 66 6.10 3.34 -9.16
N SER A 67 6.47 2.31 -9.92
CA SER A 67 5.72 1.08 -10.05
C SER A 67 6.58 -0.08 -9.58
N ILE A 68 6.16 -0.75 -8.52
CA ILE A 68 6.86 -1.90 -7.96
C ILE A 68 5.97 -3.12 -8.13
N SER A 69 6.53 -4.16 -8.74
CA SER A 69 5.90 -5.48 -8.82
C SER A 69 6.70 -6.47 -7.98
N LEU A 70 6.02 -7.18 -7.09
CA LEU A 70 6.60 -8.24 -6.28
C LEU A 70 6.05 -9.58 -6.76
N SER A 71 6.94 -10.41 -7.31
CA SER A 71 6.64 -11.82 -7.54
C SER A 71 6.96 -12.59 -6.25
N PRO A 72 6.18 -13.62 -5.87
CA PRO A 72 6.42 -14.41 -4.64
C PRO A 72 7.86 -14.92 -4.51
N GLN A 73 8.52 -15.24 -5.63
CA GLN A 73 9.90 -15.71 -5.65
C GLN A 73 10.91 -14.69 -5.11
N LYS A 74 10.64 -13.38 -5.23
CA LYS A 74 11.55 -12.31 -4.79
C LYS A 74 11.42 -11.96 -3.30
N VAL A 75 10.38 -12.44 -2.63
CA VAL A 75 10.11 -12.14 -1.21
C VAL A 75 10.87 -13.10 -0.29
N PHE A 76 11.17 -14.32 -0.75
CA PHE A 76 11.83 -15.36 0.05
C PHE A 76 13.33 -15.52 -0.22
N GLU A 77 13.90 -14.81 -1.20
CA GLU A 77 15.32 -14.97 -1.57
C GLU A 77 16.28 -14.09 -0.75
N LYS A 78 15.77 -13.34 0.24
CA LYS A 78 16.54 -12.38 1.03
C LYS A 78 16.29 -12.43 2.54
N PHE A 79 15.87 -13.60 3.03
CA PHE A 79 15.89 -13.94 4.46
C PHE A 79 16.78 -15.15 4.66
#